data_AF-A0A954R568-F1
#
_entry.id   AF-A0A954R568-F1
#
_cell.length_a   1.000
_cell.length_b   1.000
_cell.length_c   1.000
_cell.angle_alpha   90.00
_cell.angle_beta   90.00
_cell.angle_gamma   90.00
#
_symmetry.space_group_name_H-M   'P 1'
#
loop_
_entity.id
_entity.type
_entity.pdbx_description
1 polymer ?
#
loop_
_entity_poly.entity_id
_entity_poly.type
_entity_poly.pdbx_seq_one_letter_code
_entity_poly.pdbx_strand_id
1 'polypeptide(L)'
;MKRLALTLVVLLLHAAIVAAQQPKSPNILIIYADDLGYGDVQCYNPERGKIRTPNIDRLASQGMRFTDGHSSSGVCSPSRYTLLTGRYHWRTRLQTGIVGLWGSPLIASDRMTIGTLAKQHGYQTACVGKWHLGWDWPIPNDRAEVFKERPKGPVSATDAHRAVWR
;
A
#
# COMPACT_ATOMS: atom_id res chain seq x y z
N MET A 1 24.48 -15.05 54.83
CA MET A 1 24.99 -14.09 53.82
C MET A 1 25.03 -14.66 52.40
N LYS A 2 25.68 -15.81 52.13
CA LYS A 2 25.79 -16.40 50.76
C LYS A 2 24.44 -16.69 50.07
N ARG A 3 23.44 -17.20 50.80
CA ARG A 3 22.09 -17.47 50.27
C ARG A 3 21.34 -16.19 49.88
N LEU A 4 21.51 -15.11 50.64
CA LEU A 4 20.88 -13.82 50.37
C LEU A 4 21.47 -13.16 49.11
N ALA A 5 22.79 -13.27 48.92
CA ALA A 5 23.47 -12.77 47.72
C ALA A 5 23.05 -13.52 46.44
N LEU A 6 22.89 -14.84 46.52
CA LEU A 6 22.44 -15.66 45.38
C LEU A 6 21.00 -15.29 44.96
N THR A 7 20.09 -15.13 45.92
CA THR A 7 18.71 -14.72 45.63
C THR A 7 18.65 -13.33 44.97
N LEU A 8 19.48 -12.39 45.43
CA LEU A 8 19.55 -11.05 44.85
C LEU A 8 20.06 -11.08 43.41
N VAL A 9 21.09 -11.88 43.11
CA VAL A 9 21.61 -12.05 41.75
C VAL A 9 20.55 -12.65 40.82
N VAL A 10 19.81 -13.67 41.28
CA VAL A 10 18.73 -14.28 40.48
C VAL A 10 17.62 -13.27 40.18
N LEU A 11 17.23 -12.45 41.17
CA LEU A 11 16.21 -11.40 40.98
C LEU A 11 16.68 -10.32 40.00
N LEU A 12 17.93 -9.89 40.08
CA LEU A 12 18.51 -8.91 39.15
C LEU A 12 18.61 -9.46 37.72
N LEU A 13 18.98 -10.73 37.56
CA LEU A 13 19.01 -11.40 36.26
C LEU A 13 17.60 -11.52 35.66
N HIS A 14 16.60 -11.86 36.48
CA HIS A 14 15.21 -11.96 36.03
C HIS A 14 14.66 -10.59 35.58
N ALA A 15 14.92 -9.54 36.36
CA ALA A 15 14.52 -8.18 36.00
C ALA A 15 15.19 -7.71 34.70
N ALA A 16 16.47 -8.05 34.48
CA ALA A 16 17.18 -7.74 33.25
C ALA A 16 16.60 -8.48 32.03
N ILE A 17 16.18 -9.75 32.18
CA ILE A 17 15.55 -10.53 31.10
C ILE A 17 14.18 -9.95 30.73
N VAL A 18 13.36 -9.61 31.72
CA VAL A 18 12.04 -9.00 31.47
C VAL A 18 12.19 -7.61 30.83
N ALA A 19 13.15 -6.80 31.28
CA ALA A 19 13.44 -5.50 30.67
C ALA A 19 14.01 -5.60 29.25
N ALA A 20 14.74 -6.67 28.94
CA ALA A 20 15.25 -6.97 27.60
C ALA A 20 14.15 -7.47 26.65
N GLN A 21 13.00 -7.88 27.18
CA GLN A 21 11.87 -8.34 26.40
C GLN A 21 11.09 -7.14 25.86
N GLN A 22 11.71 -6.42 24.94
CA GLN A 22 11.06 -5.36 24.17
C GLN A 22 9.79 -5.94 23.53
N PRO A 23 8.63 -5.26 23.64
CA PRO A 23 7.43 -5.69 22.96
C PRO A 23 7.76 -5.79 21.47
N LYS A 24 7.66 -7.01 20.92
CA LYS A 24 7.94 -7.23 19.50
C LYS A 24 6.98 -6.36 18.70
N SER A 25 7.54 -5.48 17.88
CA SER A 25 6.76 -4.72 16.92
C SER A 25 5.96 -5.69 16.03
N PRO A 26 4.65 -5.45 15.82
CA PRO A 26 3.81 -6.38 15.06
C PRO A 26 4.21 -6.39 13.58
N ASN A 27 3.96 -7.48 12.86
CA ASN A 27 4.02 -7.45 11.41
C ASN A 27 2.78 -6.72 10.87
N ILE A 28 2.97 -5.77 9.97
CA ILE A 28 1.89 -4.97 9.39
C ILE A 28 1.67 -5.41 7.94
N LEU A 29 0.46 -5.88 7.62
CA LEU A 29 0.04 -6.25 6.27
C LEU A 29 -1.12 -5.37 5.83
N ILE A 30 -0.95 -4.64 4.72
CA ILE A 30 -2.01 -3.85 4.08
C ILE A 30 -2.46 -4.57 2.82
N ILE A 31 -3.68 -5.09 2.83
CA ILE A 31 -4.33 -5.66 1.65
C ILE A 31 -5.19 -4.56 1.03
N TYR A 32 -4.87 -4.17 -0.21
CA TYR A 32 -5.54 -3.05 -0.87
C TYR A 32 -6.14 -3.47 -2.20
N ALA A 33 -7.44 -3.80 -2.16
CA ALA A 33 -8.21 -4.20 -3.33
C ALA A 33 -8.51 -3.00 -4.24
N ASP A 34 -8.54 -3.25 -5.54
CA ASP A 34 -8.82 -2.25 -6.57
C ASP A 34 -10.27 -2.43 -7.05
N ASP A 35 -11.02 -1.33 -7.15
CA ASP A 35 -12.42 -1.30 -7.59
C ASP A 35 -13.36 -2.28 -6.88
N LEU A 36 -13.13 -2.54 -5.58
CA LEU A 36 -14.01 -3.35 -4.73
C LEU A 36 -15.14 -2.48 -4.15
N GLY A 37 -16.38 -2.81 -4.48
CA GLY A 37 -17.57 -2.14 -3.96
C GLY A 37 -17.93 -2.59 -2.54
N TYR A 38 -18.59 -1.71 -1.78
CA TYR A 38 -19.01 -1.98 -0.40
C TYR A 38 -19.89 -3.23 -0.28
N GLY A 39 -20.75 -3.49 -1.26
CA GLY A 39 -21.66 -4.64 -1.27
C GLY A 39 -21.11 -5.93 -1.84
N ASP A 40 -19.85 -5.95 -2.31
CA ASP A 40 -19.24 -7.12 -2.96
C ASP A 40 -18.77 -8.17 -1.97
N VAL A 41 -18.41 -7.75 -0.75
CA VAL A 41 -17.97 -8.65 0.33
C VAL A 41 -19.19 -9.09 1.13
N GLN A 42 -19.32 -10.40 1.31
CA GLN A 42 -20.52 -11.00 1.88
C GLN A 42 -20.81 -10.52 3.31
N CYS A 43 -19.79 -10.28 4.13
CA CYS A 43 -19.98 -9.74 5.49
C CYS A 43 -20.55 -8.30 5.55
N TYR A 44 -20.57 -7.55 4.44
CA TYR A 44 -21.21 -6.24 4.33
C TYR A 44 -22.58 -6.27 3.65
N ASN A 45 -22.91 -7.37 2.96
CA ASN A 45 -24.19 -7.57 2.29
C ASN A 45 -24.67 -9.02 2.46
N PRO A 46 -24.95 -9.48 3.69
CA PRO A 46 -25.20 -10.90 3.97
C PRO A 46 -26.48 -11.43 3.30
N GLU A 47 -27.48 -10.58 3.10
CA GLU A 47 -28.77 -10.97 2.53
C GLU A 47 -28.75 -11.05 0.99
N ARG A 48 -28.04 -10.14 0.32
CA ARG A 48 -28.08 -10.00 -1.15
C ARG A 48 -26.73 -10.23 -1.82
N GLY A 49 -25.67 -10.47 -1.05
CA GLY A 49 -24.32 -10.71 -1.54
C GLY A 49 -24.27 -11.97 -2.39
N LYS A 50 -23.84 -11.82 -3.65
CA LYS A 50 -23.76 -12.94 -4.62
C LYS A 50 -22.39 -13.61 -4.65
N ILE A 51 -21.36 -12.95 -4.10
CA ILE A 51 -19.98 -13.39 -4.15
C ILE A 51 -19.61 -13.97 -2.79
N ARG A 52 -19.16 -15.22 -2.75
CA ARG A 52 -18.67 -15.85 -1.53
C ARG A 52 -17.25 -15.35 -1.23
N THR A 53 -17.04 -14.77 -0.06
CA THR A 53 -15.75 -14.20 0.36
C THR A 53 -15.23 -14.80 1.67
N PRO A 54 -15.16 -16.15 1.81
CA PRO A 54 -15.02 -16.80 3.11
C PRO A 54 -13.77 -16.39 3.90
N ASN A 55 -12.66 -16.08 3.23
CA ASN A 55 -11.44 -15.61 3.90
C ASN A 55 -11.57 -14.17 4.43
N ILE A 56 -12.24 -13.28 3.70
CA ILE A 56 -12.49 -11.91 4.15
C ILE A 56 -13.54 -11.92 5.27
N ASP A 57 -14.57 -12.75 5.14
CA ASP A 57 -15.61 -12.90 6.17
C ASP A 57 -15.01 -13.43 7.48
N ARG A 58 -14.07 -14.39 7.40
CA ARG A 58 -13.33 -14.89 8.56
C ARG A 58 -12.42 -13.81 9.17
N LEU A 59 -11.73 -13.01 8.37
CA LEU A 59 -10.94 -11.88 8.89
C LEU A 59 -11.83 -10.88 9.62
N ALA A 60 -13.01 -10.58 9.07
CA ALA A 60 -13.96 -9.66 9.67
C ALA A 60 -14.56 -10.20 10.99
N SER A 61 -14.80 -11.52 11.11
CA SER A 61 -15.34 -12.12 12.34
C SER A 61 -14.31 -12.28 13.45
N GLN A 62 -13.02 -12.33 13.10
CA GLN A 62 -11.90 -12.45 14.05
C GLN A 62 -11.29 -11.10 14.43
N GLY A 63 -11.82 -9.99 13.92
CA GLY A 63 -11.24 -8.67 14.10
C GLY A 63 -12.30 -7.57 14.17
N MET A 64 -11.91 -6.40 13.69
CA MET A 64 -12.77 -5.22 13.64
C MET A 64 -13.24 -4.99 12.20
N ARG A 65 -14.53 -4.64 12.06
CA ARG A 65 -15.16 -4.32 10.77
C ARG A 65 -15.75 -2.92 10.82
N PHE A 66 -15.41 -2.09 9.84
CA PHE A 66 -15.88 -0.71 9.75
C PHE A 66 -17.07 -0.63 8.80
N THR A 67 -18.23 -0.19 9.27
CA THR A 67 -19.42 0.03 8.43
C THR A 67 -19.49 1.43 7.82
N ASP A 68 -18.60 2.31 8.25
CA ASP A 68 -18.48 3.69 7.76
C ASP A 68 -16.99 4.03 7.56
N GLY A 69 -16.47 3.64 6.40
CA GLY A 69 -15.07 3.82 6.01
C GLY A 69 -15.00 4.44 4.63
N HIS A 70 -14.18 5.48 4.49
CA HIS A 70 -14.11 6.27 3.25
C HIS A 70 -12.71 6.28 2.65
N SER A 71 -12.65 6.33 1.32
CA SER A 71 -11.48 6.83 0.62
C SER A 71 -11.60 8.34 0.42
N SER A 72 -10.46 9.02 0.37
CA SER A 72 -10.42 10.43 -0.04
C SER A 72 -10.90 10.66 -1.47
N SER A 73 -10.90 9.63 -2.32
CA SER A 73 -11.35 9.71 -3.71
C SER A 73 -11.82 8.35 -4.21
N GLY A 74 -12.85 8.33 -5.06
CA GLY A 74 -13.30 7.13 -5.77
C GLY A 74 -12.41 6.72 -6.95
N VAL A 75 -11.19 7.26 -7.04
CA VAL A 75 -10.29 7.07 -8.19
C VAL A 75 -8.92 6.54 -7.73
N CYS A 76 -8.30 5.67 -8.53
CA CYS A 76 -7.09 4.92 -8.19
C CYS A 76 -5.93 5.76 -7.62
N SER A 77 -5.31 6.62 -8.44
CA SER A 77 -4.11 7.41 -8.06
C SER A 77 -4.34 8.31 -6.84
N PRO A 78 -5.41 9.13 -6.76
CA PRO A 78 -5.63 9.97 -5.58
C PRO A 78 -5.89 9.15 -4.32
N SER A 79 -6.62 8.04 -4.41
CA SER A 79 -6.86 7.13 -3.28
C SER A 79 -5.56 6.51 -2.74
N ARG A 80 -4.71 6.01 -3.64
CA ARG A 80 -3.40 5.42 -3.31
C ARG A 80 -2.43 6.45 -2.73
N TYR A 81 -2.43 7.66 -3.26
CA TYR A 81 -1.60 8.75 -2.75
C TYR A 81 -1.95 9.04 -1.28
N THR A 82 -3.23 9.24 -0.99
CA THR A 82 -3.68 9.54 0.38
C THR A 82 -3.36 8.41 1.35
N LEU A 83 -3.56 7.14 0.96
CA LEU A 83 -3.20 5.98 1.78
C LEU A 83 -1.73 5.98 2.17
N LEU A 84 -0.84 6.21 1.20
CA LEU A 84 0.59 6.10 1.43
C LEU A 84 1.18 7.30 2.15
N THR A 85 0.69 8.52 1.89
CA THR A 85 1.29 9.74 2.45
C THR A 85 0.52 10.32 3.64
N GLY A 86 -0.69 9.85 3.92
CA GLY A 86 -1.58 10.46 4.94
C GLY A 86 -2.00 11.89 4.61
N ARG A 87 -1.98 12.29 3.33
CA ARG A 87 -2.29 13.66 2.90
C ARG A 87 -3.37 13.64 1.83
N TYR A 88 -4.27 14.61 1.89
CA TYR A 88 -5.25 14.80 0.82
C TYR A 88 -4.59 14.97 -0.55
N HIS A 89 -5.12 14.24 -1.52
CA HIS A 89 -4.62 14.13 -2.89
C HIS A 89 -4.69 15.45 -3.69
N TRP A 90 -5.60 16.37 -3.37
CA TRP A 90 -5.67 17.69 -4.01
C TRP A 90 -4.46 18.59 -3.70
N ARG A 91 -3.59 18.19 -2.76
CA ARG A 91 -2.28 18.84 -2.52
C ARG A 91 -1.19 18.39 -3.48
N THR A 92 -1.49 17.53 -4.44
CA THR A 92 -0.54 17.07 -5.46
C THR A 92 -0.64 17.92 -6.72
N ARG A 93 0.28 17.69 -7.67
CA ARG A 93 0.16 18.27 -9.02
C ARG A 93 -0.98 17.68 -9.86
N LEU A 94 -1.52 16.52 -9.49
CA LEU A 94 -2.60 15.85 -10.22
C LEU A 94 -3.95 16.30 -9.63
N GLN A 95 -4.58 17.27 -10.27
CA GLN A 95 -5.84 17.86 -9.80
C GLN A 95 -7.08 17.09 -10.27
N THR A 96 -6.96 16.31 -11.34
CA THR A 96 -8.06 15.49 -11.89
C THR A 96 -7.52 14.18 -12.46
N GLY A 97 -8.35 13.14 -12.49
CA GLY A 97 -8.04 11.87 -13.12
C GLY A 97 -7.01 11.01 -12.38
N ILE A 98 -6.21 10.28 -13.15
CA ILE A 98 -5.19 9.34 -12.69
C ILE A 98 -3.82 9.71 -13.27
N VAL A 99 -2.76 9.17 -12.68
CA VAL A 99 -1.44 9.24 -13.30
C VAL A 99 -1.51 8.47 -14.62
N GLY A 100 -1.21 9.18 -15.71
CA GLY A 100 -1.25 8.62 -17.05
C GLY A 100 -0.24 7.49 -17.28
N LEU A 101 -0.41 6.81 -18.41
CA LEU A 101 0.56 5.81 -18.86
C LEU A 101 1.93 6.48 -19.03
N TRP A 102 2.99 5.86 -18.48
CA TRP A 102 4.34 6.44 -18.43
C TRP A 102 4.46 7.76 -17.64
N GLY A 103 3.46 8.08 -16.81
CA GLY A 103 3.47 9.30 -16.01
C GLY A 103 4.59 9.30 -14.97
N SER A 104 5.20 10.49 -14.78
CA SER A 104 6.23 10.72 -13.77
C SER A 104 5.72 10.46 -12.35
N PRO A 105 6.60 10.24 -11.35
CA PRO A 105 6.19 10.05 -9.97
C PRO A 105 5.27 11.17 -9.46
N LEU A 106 4.21 10.79 -8.76
CA LEU A 106 3.26 11.73 -8.15
C LEU A 106 3.66 12.08 -6.71
N ILE A 107 4.25 11.12 -5.99
CA ILE A 107 4.82 11.34 -4.67
C ILE A 107 6.18 12.05 -4.85
N ALA A 108 6.33 13.23 -4.24
CA ALA A 108 7.60 13.95 -4.24
C ALA A 108 8.70 13.13 -3.55
N SER A 109 9.95 13.27 -3.99
CA SER A 109 11.07 12.46 -3.49
C SER A 109 11.36 12.64 -2.00
N ASP A 110 11.03 13.80 -1.44
CA ASP A 110 11.16 14.15 -0.02
C ASP A 110 9.91 13.82 0.81
N ARG A 111 8.85 13.28 0.18
CA ARG A 111 7.59 13.00 0.86
C ARG A 111 7.67 11.71 1.65
N MET A 112 7.52 11.84 2.96
CA MET A 112 7.31 10.70 3.84
C MET A 112 6.05 9.91 3.43
N THR A 113 6.19 8.59 3.40
CA THR A 113 5.12 7.61 3.24
C THR A 113 5.06 6.68 4.45
N ILE A 114 3.98 5.92 4.59
CA ILE A 114 3.88 4.83 5.57
C ILE A 114 5.04 3.84 5.44
N GLY A 115 5.54 3.60 4.23
CA GLY A 115 6.70 2.74 3.98
C GLY A 115 8.00 3.33 4.49
N THR A 116 8.27 4.62 4.22
CA THR A 116 9.48 5.27 4.76
C THR A 116 9.43 5.41 6.28
N LEU A 117 8.25 5.71 6.83
CA LEU A 117 8.04 5.76 8.28
C LEU A 117 8.31 4.39 8.91
N ALA A 118 7.76 3.31 8.35
CA ALA A 118 8.02 1.95 8.84
C ALA A 118 9.52 1.61 8.78
N LYS A 119 10.21 1.92 7.67
CA LYS A 119 11.67 1.72 7.56
C LYS A 119 12.46 2.47 8.64
N GLN A 120 12.08 3.71 8.97
CA GLN A 120 12.71 4.48 10.05
C GLN A 120 12.58 3.80 11.42
N HIS A 121 11.55 2.98 11.60
CA HIS A 121 11.33 2.17 12.81
C HIS A 121 11.82 0.72 12.68
N GLY A 122 12.74 0.43 11.74
CA GLY A 122 13.39 -0.87 11.63
C GLY A 122 12.58 -1.95 10.92
N TYR A 123 11.45 -1.61 10.29
CA TYR A 123 10.69 -2.56 9.51
C TYR A 123 11.32 -2.83 8.15
N GLN A 124 11.26 -4.10 7.74
CA GLN A 124 11.40 -4.47 6.33
C GLN A 124 10.08 -4.19 5.62
N THR A 125 10.15 -3.48 4.49
CA THR A 125 8.96 -3.07 3.74
C THR A 125 9.00 -3.60 2.32
N ALA A 126 7.90 -4.15 1.84
CA ALA A 126 7.71 -4.56 0.46
C ALA A 126 6.34 -4.07 -0.05
N CYS A 127 6.24 -3.87 -1.37
CA CYS A 127 4.97 -3.58 -2.05
C CYS A 127 4.87 -4.54 -3.23
N VAL A 128 3.72 -5.23 -3.35
CA VAL A 128 3.46 -6.20 -4.42
C VAL A 128 2.14 -5.84 -5.08
N GLY A 129 2.14 -5.78 -6.40
CA GLY A 129 0.94 -5.47 -7.20
C GLY A 129 0.92 -4.04 -7.74
N LYS A 130 -0.28 -3.45 -7.80
CA LYS A 130 -0.52 -2.18 -8.50
C LYS A 130 0.01 -0.98 -7.71
N TRP A 131 0.89 -0.20 -8.36
CA TRP A 131 1.41 1.06 -7.82
C TRP A 131 0.55 2.29 -8.20
N HIS A 132 0.43 2.59 -9.49
CA HIS A 132 -0.41 3.64 -10.08
C HIS A 132 -0.18 5.07 -9.54
N LEU A 133 1.05 5.39 -9.13
CA LEU A 133 1.49 6.71 -8.68
C LEU A 133 2.67 7.26 -9.50
N GLY A 134 2.80 6.78 -10.74
CA GLY A 134 3.89 7.12 -11.64
C GLY A 134 5.22 6.47 -11.28
N TRP A 135 6.18 6.60 -12.20
CA TRP A 135 7.52 6.01 -12.06
C TRP A 135 8.54 6.82 -12.84
N ASP A 136 9.82 6.67 -12.48
CA ASP A 136 10.94 7.13 -13.31
C ASP A 136 11.24 6.05 -14.34
N TRP A 137 10.55 6.14 -15.47
CA TRP A 137 10.66 5.16 -16.55
C TRP A 137 11.99 5.37 -17.29
N PRO A 138 12.85 4.34 -17.43
CA PRO A 138 14.12 4.46 -18.14
C PRO A 138 13.89 4.41 -19.66
N ILE A 139 13.10 5.35 -20.19
CA ILE A 139 12.77 5.45 -21.61
C ILE A 139 13.88 6.24 -22.31
N PRO A 140 14.60 5.64 -23.27
CA PRO A 140 15.59 6.35 -24.06
C PRO A 140 14.97 7.49 -24.88
N ASN A 141 15.68 8.62 -25.00
CA ASN A 141 15.18 9.82 -25.68
C ASN A 141 14.81 9.55 -27.15
N ASP A 142 15.57 8.70 -27.85
CA ASP A 142 15.32 8.31 -29.25
C ASP A 142 14.04 7.47 -29.41
N ARG A 143 13.49 6.93 -28.32
CA ARG A 143 12.25 6.13 -28.31
C ARG A 143 11.06 6.83 -27.65
N ALA A 144 11.23 8.05 -27.13
CA ALA A 144 10.21 8.76 -26.36
C ALA A 144 8.85 8.88 -27.08
N GLU A 145 8.85 9.01 -28.41
CA GLU A 145 7.63 9.08 -29.23
C GLU A 145 6.74 7.83 -29.13
N VAL A 146 7.33 6.66 -28.89
CA VAL A 146 6.59 5.39 -28.79
C VAL A 146 5.97 5.20 -27.40
N PHE A 147 6.46 5.93 -26.40
CA PHE A 147 6.04 5.84 -24.99
C PHE A 147 5.22 7.06 -24.56
N LYS A 148 4.30 7.50 -25.42
CA LYS A 148 3.31 8.54 -25.10
C LYS A 148 1.97 7.91 -24.77
N GLU A 149 1.15 8.63 -23.98
CA GLU A 149 -0.25 8.27 -23.83
C GLU A 149 -0.93 8.26 -25.20
N ARG A 150 -1.67 7.18 -25.46
CA ARG A 150 -2.40 7.05 -26.73
C ARG A 150 -3.49 8.12 -26.81
N PRO A 151 -3.69 8.75 -27.98
CA PRO A 151 -4.86 9.58 -28.21
C PRO A 151 -6.14 8.77 -27.95
N LYS A 152 -7.19 9.41 -27.42
CA LYS A 152 -8.51 8.79 -27.29
C LYS A 152 -9.10 8.55 -28.69
N GLY A 153 -9.35 7.29 -29.05
CA GLY A 153 -9.96 6.89 -30.32
C GLY A 153 -9.64 5.44 -30.72
N PRO A 154 -10.25 4.89 -31.79
CA PRO A 154 -9.89 3.59 -32.34
C PRO A 154 -8.51 3.68 -33.01
N VAL A 155 -7.58 2.81 -32.63
CA VAL A 155 -6.22 2.78 -33.19
C VAL A 155 -5.76 1.34 -33.42
N SER A 156 -5.17 1.06 -34.57
CA SER A 156 -4.47 -0.19 -34.88
C SER A 156 -2.98 -0.06 -34.53
N ALA A 157 -2.37 -1.14 -34.03
CA ALA A 157 -0.93 -1.17 -33.80
C ALA A 157 -0.19 -1.08 -35.15
N THR A 158 0.79 -0.17 -35.26
CA THR A 158 1.70 -0.07 -36.41
C THR A 158 2.80 -1.12 -36.31
N ASP A 159 3.53 -1.36 -37.41
CA ASP A 159 4.65 -2.30 -37.40
C ASP A 159 5.84 -1.80 -36.56
N ALA A 160 6.02 -0.47 -36.49
CA ALA A 160 6.97 0.14 -35.56
C ALA A 160 6.63 -0.17 -34.09
N HIS A 161 5.34 -0.10 -33.71
CA HIS A 161 4.92 -0.52 -32.37
C HIS A 161 5.24 -2.00 -32.14
N ARG A 162 4.93 -2.88 -33.11
CA ARG A 162 5.19 -4.33 -32.98
C ARG A 162 6.67 -4.67 -32.87
N ALA A 163 7.56 -3.93 -33.54
CA ALA A 163 8.99 -4.16 -33.49
C ALA A 163 9.62 -3.86 -32.11
N VAL A 164 9.02 -2.96 -31.32
CA VAL A 164 9.50 -2.64 -29.95
C VAL A 164 9.17 -3.75 -28.94
N TRP A 165 8.16 -4.59 -29.21
CA TRP A 165 7.74 -5.68 -28.33
C TRP A 165 8.44 -7.03 -28.59
N ARG A 166 9.28 -7.12 -29.62
CA ARG A 166 10.15 -8.28 -29.87
C ARG A 166 11.50 -8.07 -29.22
#